data_AF-A0A395CSW6-F1
#
_entry.id   AF-A0A395CSW6-F1
#
_cell.length_a   1.000
_cell.length_b   1.000
_cell.length_c   1.000
_cell.angle_alpha   90.00
_cell.angle_beta   90.00
_cell.angle_gamma   90.00
#
_symmetry.space_group_name_H-M   'P 1'
#
loop_
_entity.id
_entity.type
_entity.pdbx_description
1 polymer ?
#
loop_
_entity_poly.entity_id
_entity_poly.type
_entity_poly.pdbx_seq_one_letter_code
_entity_poly.pdbx_strand_id
1 'polypeptide(L)'
;MELFMSEVFVSVSVAIRLIGSHGVNVPGYQFSRHGGFAAFSENGADVRETFSFSDITVLDLKLDTFLVGPPSKHEPQGWQALTVHFKEPQISTAIEKFLRDLATALTASFASRQRDPWNGNLVVDIDWSGVRLNRPPAAASIEPYAFTRITSKESRLLTAQQLESLGTSYLTEIFVEGMRAAQPKAKYSNWFIPIEELERLATSKFSSLFTPLFTAAEQERIVKESRLAGSQLDQLKRFLRSPTNTVQSRAEKLYAILIKIGLIEFEVLENKKVNVDLCMCKTLINTRNSLAHKGSKIDEDLLYNVLFPLSFIVVKYLSTG
;
A
#
# COMPACT_ATOMS: atom_id res chain seq x y z
N MET A 1 10.19 -37.78 -20.80
CA MET A 1 9.52 -36.79 -19.93
C MET A 1 10.61 -35.85 -19.46
N GLU A 2 10.89 -34.83 -20.25
CA GLU A 2 11.95 -33.87 -19.95
C GLU A 2 11.45 -32.94 -18.84
N LEU A 3 12.22 -32.86 -17.74
CA LEU A 3 12.06 -31.80 -16.76
C LEU A 3 12.46 -30.50 -17.46
N PHE A 4 11.48 -29.66 -17.79
CA PHE A 4 11.74 -28.28 -18.17
C PHE A 4 12.46 -27.60 -17.00
N MET A 5 13.78 -27.50 -17.11
CA MET A 5 14.58 -26.70 -16.19
C MET A 5 14.17 -25.25 -16.38
N SER A 6 13.42 -24.73 -15.42
CA SER A 6 13.01 -23.33 -15.39
C SER A 6 14.25 -22.44 -15.50
N GLU A 7 14.29 -21.55 -16.49
CA GLU A 7 15.47 -20.70 -16.70
C GLU A 7 15.75 -19.86 -15.45
N VAL A 8 17.02 -19.87 -15.03
CA VAL A 8 17.50 -19.13 -13.86
C VAL A 8 18.42 -17.98 -14.28
N PHE A 9 18.29 -16.86 -13.58
CA PHE A 9 18.95 -15.59 -13.89
C PHE A 9 19.64 -15.05 -12.63
N VAL A 10 20.79 -14.39 -12.80
CA VAL A 10 21.56 -13.82 -11.68
C VAL A 10 21.36 -12.33 -11.51
N SER A 11 20.86 -11.64 -12.52
CA SER A 11 20.48 -10.23 -12.39
C SER A 11 19.33 -9.84 -13.30
N VAL A 12 18.67 -8.75 -12.91
CA VAL A 12 17.66 -8.06 -13.70
C VAL A 12 18.02 -6.58 -13.82
N SER A 13 17.76 -6.01 -14.99
CA SER A 13 17.77 -4.56 -15.21
C SER A 13 16.42 -4.12 -15.75
N VAL A 14 15.85 -3.05 -15.18
CA VAL A 14 14.53 -2.51 -15.51
C VAL A 14 14.50 -1.00 -15.26
N ALA A 15 13.65 -0.25 -15.97
CA ALA A 15 13.44 1.16 -15.67
C ALA A 15 12.34 1.35 -14.61
N ILE A 16 12.59 2.22 -13.63
CA ILE A 16 11.67 2.60 -12.55
C ILE A 16 11.53 4.12 -12.44
N ARG A 17 10.40 4.63 -11.94
CA ARG A 17 10.22 6.07 -11.64
C ARG A 17 9.19 6.31 -10.55
N LEU A 18 9.06 7.56 -10.09
CA LEU A 18 7.91 8.01 -9.32
C LEU A 18 6.92 8.76 -10.23
N ILE A 19 5.64 8.41 -10.17
CA ILE A 19 4.54 9.13 -10.83
C ILE A 19 3.45 9.49 -9.83
N GLY A 20 2.85 10.68 -9.96
CA GLY A 20 1.61 11.01 -9.29
C GLY A 20 0.45 10.18 -9.86
N SER A 21 -0.45 9.69 -9.03
CA SER A 21 -1.50 8.76 -9.48
C SER A 21 -2.62 9.37 -10.33
N HIS A 22 -2.63 10.70 -10.50
CA HIS A 22 -3.44 11.37 -11.53
C HIS A 22 -2.68 11.56 -12.86
N GLY A 23 -1.39 11.17 -12.92
CA GLY A 23 -0.52 11.26 -14.10
C GLY A 23 -0.64 10.11 -15.12
N VAL A 24 -1.55 9.15 -14.90
CA VAL A 24 -1.99 8.24 -15.98
C VAL A 24 -2.71 9.11 -17.01
N ASN A 25 -2.28 9.12 -18.29
CA ASN A 25 -2.78 10.03 -19.35
C ASN A 25 -4.32 10.20 -19.38
N VAL A 26 -4.86 11.16 -18.60
CA VAL A 26 -6.26 11.59 -18.68
C VAL A 26 -6.32 12.81 -19.60
N PRO A 27 -7.04 12.73 -20.74
CA PRO A 27 -7.22 13.89 -21.62
C PRO A 27 -7.80 15.08 -20.84
N GLY A 28 -7.05 16.18 -20.75
CA GLY A 28 -7.47 17.43 -20.12
C GLY A 28 -6.73 17.82 -18.83
N TYR A 29 -5.98 16.93 -18.18
CA TYR A 29 -5.13 17.27 -17.02
C TYR A 29 -3.66 17.43 -17.45
N GLN A 30 -3.14 18.66 -17.38
CA GLN A 30 -1.78 19.00 -17.87
C GLN A 30 -0.67 18.95 -16.80
N PHE A 31 -0.99 18.58 -15.56
CA PHE A 31 -0.02 18.53 -14.46
C PHE A 31 0.25 17.08 -14.04
N SER A 32 1.34 16.52 -14.56
CA SER A 32 1.82 15.18 -14.21
C SER A 32 3.05 15.28 -13.28
N ARG A 33 2.85 14.99 -12.00
CA ARG A 33 3.93 14.94 -11.01
C ARG A 33 4.82 13.73 -11.32
N HIS A 34 6.10 13.98 -11.58
CA HIS A 34 7.11 12.96 -11.83
C HIS A 34 8.30 13.18 -10.88
N GLY A 35 8.98 12.10 -10.52
CA GLY A 35 10.11 12.17 -9.58
C GLY A 35 11.02 10.94 -9.65
N GLY A 36 12.04 10.96 -8.81
CA GLY A 36 13.08 9.93 -8.77
C GLY A 36 13.61 9.64 -7.37
N PHE A 37 14.44 8.62 -7.31
CA PHE A 37 15.10 8.10 -6.13
C PHE A 37 16.49 8.73 -5.97
N ALA A 38 16.89 9.00 -4.74
CA ALA A 38 18.22 9.46 -4.40
C ALA A 38 18.67 8.92 -3.02
N ALA A 39 19.97 8.94 -2.75
CA ALA A 39 20.56 8.63 -1.45
C ALA A 39 21.36 9.82 -0.91
N PHE A 40 21.66 9.84 0.39
CA PHE A 40 22.63 10.78 0.97
C PHE A 40 24.06 10.28 0.80
N SER A 41 25.03 11.20 0.76
CA SER A 41 26.42 10.89 1.10
C SER A 41 26.54 10.52 2.59
N GLU A 42 27.60 9.80 2.97
CA GLU A 42 27.82 9.34 4.37
C GLU A 42 27.82 10.48 5.40
N ASN A 43 28.14 11.71 4.96
CA ASN A 43 28.16 12.91 5.79
C ASN A 43 26.82 13.69 5.79
N GLY A 44 25.76 13.16 5.15
CA GLY A 44 24.41 13.75 5.11
C GLY A 44 24.27 15.06 4.31
N ALA A 45 25.36 15.62 3.80
CA ALA A 45 25.40 16.94 3.17
C ALA A 45 24.97 16.95 1.68
N ASP A 46 25.20 15.86 0.95
CA ASP A 46 24.95 15.78 -0.50
C ASP A 46 23.87 14.74 -0.84
N VAL A 47 22.96 15.11 -1.74
CA VAL A 47 21.97 14.19 -2.34
C VAL A 47 22.53 13.64 -3.66
N ARG A 48 22.63 12.32 -3.78
CA ARG A 48 23.11 11.60 -4.97
C ARG A 48 21.97 10.86 -5.66
N GLU A 49 21.78 11.14 -6.94
CA GLU A 49 20.74 10.51 -7.78
C GLU A 49 21.16 9.14 -8.34
N THR A 50 22.38 8.71 -8.00
CA THR A 50 22.94 7.40 -8.31
C THR A 50 23.44 6.80 -7.01
N PHE A 51 23.02 5.58 -6.69
CA PHE A 51 23.45 4.88 -5.48
C PHE A 51 23.49 3.37 -5.70
N SER A 52 24.40 2.72 -5.00
CA SER A 52 24.56 1.27 -4.99
C SER A 52 24.62 0.79 -3.55
N PHE A 53 23.91 -0.27 -3.23
CA PHE A 53 24.02 -1.01 -1.99
C PHE A 53 24.49 -2.43 -2.32
N SER A 54 25.31 -3.01 -1.47
CA SER A 54 25.85 -4.36 -1.63
C SER A 54 25.56 -5.20 -0.40
N ASP A 55 25.47 -6.52 -0.58
CA ASP A 55 25.26 -7.51 0.49
C ASP A 55 23.97 -7.37 1.31
N ILE A 56 22.96 -6.64 0.80
CA ILE A 56 21.68 -6.39 1.49
C ILE A 56 20.65 -7.51 1.29
N THR A 57 19.65 -7.59 2.18
CA THR A 57 18.44 -8.41 1.98
C THR A 57 17.24 -7.51 1.70
N VAL A 58 16.46 -7.79 0.67
CA VAL A 58 15.27 -7.00 0.30
C VAL A 58 14.13 -7.96 -0.02
N LEU A 59 13.01 -7.85 0.71
CA LEU A 59 11.82 -8.70 0.51
C LEU A 59 12.19 -10.20 0.49
N ASP A 60 12.89 -10.62 1.54
CA ASP A 60 13.42 -11.97 1.76
C ASP A 60 14.47 -12.48 0.74
N LEU A 61 14.77 -11.73 -0.32
CA LEU A 61 15.84 -12.06 -1.27
C LEU A 61 17.16 -11.40 -0.88
N LYS A 62 18.23 -12.21 -0.82
CA LYS A 62 19.60 -11.72 -0.64
C LYS A 62 20.14 -11.21 -1.97
N LEU A 63 20.67 -10.00 -1.96
CA LEU A 63 21.22 -9.32 -3.13
C LEU A 63 22.73 -9.13 -2.97
N ASP A 64 23.49 -9.38 -4.04
CA ASP A 64 24.90 -8.99 -4.10
C ASP A 64 25.00 -7.47 -4.33
N THR A 65 24.13 -6.94 -5.20
CA THR A 65 24.09 -5.52 -5.57
C THR A 65 22.67 -5.06 -5.86
N PHE A 66 22.29 -3.91 -5.31
CA PHE A 66 21.11 -3.13 -5.66
C PHE A 66 21.56 -1.74 -6.11
N LEU A 67 21.48 -1.46 -7.40
CA LEU A 67 21.95 -0.23 -8.04
C LEU A 67 20.77 0.53 -8.63
N VAL A 68 20.63 1.81 -8.30
CA VAL A 68 19.77 2.75 -9.03
C VAL A 68 20.62 3.80 -9.70
N GLY A 69 20.51 3.85 -11.03
CA GLY A 69 21.19 4.81 -11.89
C GLY A 69 20.60 6.22 -11.79
N PRO A 70 21.29 7.23 -12.38
CA PRO A 70 20.73 8.57 -12.48
C PRO A 70 19.49 8.56 -13.38
N PRO A 71 18.59 9.55 -13.24
CA PRO A 71 17.46 9.70 -14.14
C PRO A 71 17.89 9.71 -15.61
N SER A 72 17.08 9.04 -16.42
CA SER A 72 17.12 9.01 -17.87
C SER A 72 16.93 10.42 -18.39
N LYS A 73 17.65 10.66 -19.47
CA LYS A 73 17.99 11.98 -19.97
C LYS A 73 17.42 12.22 -21.37
N HIS A 74 17.01 11.14 -22.03
CA HIS A 74 16.38 11.13 -23.35
C HIS A 74 14.88 10.87 -23.29
N GLU A 75 14.33 10.59 -22.11
CA GLU A 75 12.91 10.28 -21.91
C GLU A 75 12.23 11.36 -21.06
N PRO A 76 11.06 11.87 -21.47
CA PRO A 76 10.41 13.04 -20.86
C PRO A 76 9.80 12.79 -19.46
N GLN A 77 10.15 11.68 -18.80
CA GLN A 77 9.40 11.10 -17.67
C GLN A 77 10.25 10.68 -16.46
N GLY A 78 11.57 10.90 -16.49
CA GLY A 78 12.44 10.75 -15.31
C GLY A 78 12.81 9.31 -14.90
N TRP A 79 12.64 8.33 -15.80
CA TRP A 79 12.98 6.91 -15.58
C TRP A 79 14.42 6.67 -15.12
N GLN A 80 14.63 5.90 -14.06
CA GLN A 80 15.95 5.47 -13.57
C GLN A 80 16.16 3.99 -13.84
N ALA A 81 17.36 3.61 -14.27
CA ALA A 81 17.72 2.19 -14.39
C ALA A 81 17.92 1.58 -12.99
N LEU A 82 17.08 0.62 -12.63
CA LEU A 82 17.28 -0.29 -11.51
C LEU A 82 18.00 -1.54 -12.02
N THR A 83 19.14 -1.87 -11.43
CA THR A 83 19.85 -3.13 -11.66
C THR A 83 20.01 -3.87 -10.34
N VAL A 84 19.57 -5.13 -10.30
CA VAL A 84 19.62 -5.98 -9.12
C VAL A 84 20.37 -7.27 -9.46
N HIS A 85 21.39 -7.59 -8.68
CA HIS A 85 22.13 -8.85 -8.72
C HIS A 85 21.74 -9.69 -7.49
N PHE A 86 21.28 -10.91 -7.73
CA PHE A 86 20.85 -11.84 -6.70
C PHE A 86 22.01 -12.75 -6.27
N LYS A 87 22.16 -13.01 -4.97
CA LYS A 87 23.18 -13.93 -4.44
C LYS A 87 23.00 -15.38 -4.91
N GLU A 88 21.75 -15.73 -5.17
CA GLU A 88 21.33 -17.06 -5.62
C GLU A 88 20.49 -16.89 -6.90
N PRO A 89 20.71 -17.70 -7.95
CA PRO A 89 19.97 -17.58 -9.21
C PRO A 89 18.45 -17.71 -9.02
N GLN A 90 17.68 -16.79 -9.63
CA GLN A 90 16.23 -16.71 -9.50
C GLN A 90 15.52 -17.08 -10.81
N ILE A 91 14.36 -17.72 -10.72
CA ILE A 91 13.48 -17.95 -11.87
C ILE A 91 12.71 -16.67 -12.26
N SER A 92 12.29 -16.54 -13.51
CA SER A 92 11.60 -15.34 -14.03
C SER A 92 10.39 -14.91 -13.19
N THR A 93 9.55 -15.86 -12.77
CA THR A 93 8.34 -15.59 -11.95
C THR A 93 8.68 -15.06 -10.55
N ALA A 94 9.80 -15.48 -9.97
CA ALA A 94 10.30 -14.95 -8.70
C ALA A 94 10.83 -13.52 -8.86
N ILE A 95 11.54 -13.23 -9.96
CA ILE A 95 12.03 -11.88 -10.29
C ILE A 95 10.85 -10.93 -10.55
N GLU A 96 9.85 -11.35 -11.32
CA GLU A 96 8.64 -10.55 -11.54
C GLU A 96 7.90 -10.25 -10.23
N LYS A 97 7.72 -11.25 -9.36
CA LYS A 97 7.10 -11.07 -8.05
C LYS A 97 7.91 -10.07 -7.22
N PHE A 98 9.23 -10.27 -7.11
CA PHE A 98 10.13 -9.35 -6.39
C PHE A 98 10.01 -7.91 -6.90
N LEU A 99 9.97 -7.67 -8.22
CA LEU A 99 9.81 -6.32 -8.77
C LEU A 99 8.44 -5.70 -8.44
N ARG A 100 7.35 -6.47 -8.52
CA ARG A 100 5.99 -6.01 -8.14
C ARG A 100 5.92 -5.67 -6.66
N ASP A 101 6.49 -6.51 -5.81
CA ASP A 101 6.52 -6.35 -4.37
C ASP A 101 7.40 -5.15 -3.97
N LEU A 102 8.55 -4.97 -4.63
CA LEU A 102 9.46 -3.84 -4.43
C LEU A 102 8.77 -2.51 -4.73
N ALA A 103 8.10 -2.37 -5.88
CA ALA A 103 7.34 -1.16 -6.20
C ALA A 103 6.21 -0.92 -5.19
N THR A 104 5.55 -1.97 -4.73
CA THR A 104 4.46 -1.89 -3.73
C THR A 104 4.98 -1.42 -2.37
N ALA A 105 6.03 -2.06 -1.85
CA ALA A 105 6.65 -1.71 -0.58
C ALA A 105 7.25 -0.31 -0.57
N LEU A 106 7.95 0.09 -1.64
CA LEU A 106 8.49 1.44 -1.81
C LEU A 106 7.37 2.50 -1.85
N THR A 107 6.31 2.25 -2.63
CA THR A 107 5.14 3.15 -2.71
C THR A 107 4.51 3.36 -1.33
N ALA A 108 4.28 2.27 -0.59
CA ALA A 108 3.74 2.34 0.76
C ALA A 108 4.70 3.03 1.75
N SER A 109 6.01 2.73 1.69
CA SER A 109 7.02 3.37 2.54
C SER A 109 7.00 4.90 2.39
N PHE A 110 6.96 5.39 1.15
CA PHE A 110 6.90 6.83 0.88
C PHE A 110 5.54 7.47 1.12
N ALA A 111 4.45 6.71 1.31
CA ALA A 111 3.09 7.25 1.46
C ALA A 111 2.93 8.16 2.70
N SER A 112 3.85 8.07 3.67
CA SER A 112 3.92 9.01 4.79
C SER A 112 3.99 10.46 4.29
N ARG A 113 3.07 11.30 4.79
CA ARG A 113 2.88 12.72 4.40
C ARG A 113 2.50 12.98 2.92
N GLN A 114 2.36 11.96 2.08
CA GLN A 114 1.86 12.15 0.71
C GLN A 114 0.35 12.27 0.68
N ARG A 115 -0.16 13.50 0.58
CA ARG A 115 -1.58 13.78 0.45
C ARG A 115 -1.70 14.94 -0.51
N ASP A 116 -2.03 14.68 -1.77
CA ASP A 116 -2.17 15.75 -2.75
C ASP A 116 -3.43 15.49 -3.59
N PRO A 117 -4.55 16.19 -3.32
CA PRO A 117 -5.79 16.00 -4.07
C PRO A 117 -5.65 16.45 -5.53
N TRP A 118 -4.70 17.34 -5.83
CA TRP A 118 -4.53 17.95 -7.16
C TRP A 118 -3.59 17.14 -8.05
N ASN A 119 -2.44 16.72 -7.52
CA ASN A 119 -1.40 16.01 -8.28
C ASN A 119 -1.38 14.48 -8.02
N GLY A 120 -2.17 14.01 -7.05
CA GLY A 120 -2.23 12.62 -6.64
C GLY A 120 -1.03 12.19 -5.80
N ASN A 121 -1.13 10.97 -5.27
CA ASN A 121 -0.06 10.37 -4.46
C ASN A 121 1.01 9.78 -5.39
N LEU A 122 2.29 9.86 -4.99
CA LEU A 122 3.38 9.25 -5.73
C LEU A 122 3.36 7.73 -5.58
N VAL A 123 3.42 7.03 -6.71
CA VAL A 123 3.57 5.58 -6.80
C VAL A 123 4.82 5.24 -7.59
N VAL A 124 5.43 4.10 -7.26
CA VAL A 124 6.52 3.54 -8.06
C VAL A 124 5.93 2.86 -9.29
N ASP A 125 6.43 3.28 -10.45
CA ASP A 125 6.11 2.73 -11.76
C ASP A 125 7.30 1.93 -12.31
N ILE A 126 7.02 0.90 -13.11
CA ILE A 126 8.00 -0.05 -13.68
C ILE A 126 7.71 -0.19 -15.17
N ASP A 127 8.71 0.04 -16.01
CA ASP A 127 8.61 -0.29 -17.43
C ASP A 127 8.84 -1.79 -17.65
N TRP A 128 7.74 -2.52 -17.77
CA TRP A 128 7.75 -3.95 -18.07
C TRP A 128 8.24 -4.27 -19.50
N SER A 129 8.23 -3.32 -20.42
CA SER A 129 8.71 -3.53 -21.80
C SER A 129 10.24 -3.51 -21.90
N GLY A 130 10.91 -2.81 -20.98
CA GLY A 130 12.37 -2.69 -20.90
C GLY A 130 13.08 -3.73 -20.03
N VAL A 131 12.38 -4.72 -19.46
CA VAL A 131 12.98 -5.72 -18.55
C VAL A 131 14.02 -6.59 -19.27
N ARG A 132 15.25 -6.59 -18.74
CA ARG A 132 16.36 -7.44 -19.20
C ARG A 132 16.76 -8.41 -18.10
N LEU A 133 16.63 -9.71 -18.37
CA LEU A 133 17.07 -10.78 -17.48
C LEU A 133 18.44 -11.30 -17.93
N ASN A 134 19.45 -11.22 -17.07
CA ASN A 134 20.80 -11.68 -17.39
C ASN A 134 21.06 -13.07 -16.79
N ARG A 135 21.51 -13.99 -17.63
CA ARG A 135 21.97 -15.33 -17.22
C ARG A 135 23.36 -15.22 -16.55
N PRO A 136 23.75 -16.17 -15.68
CA PRO A 136 25.11 -16.22 -15.15
C PRO A 136 26.14 -16.28 -16.29
N PRO A 137 27.08 -15.32 -16.38
CA PRO A 137 28.04 -15.30 -17.48
C PRO A 137 29.23 -16.22 -17.21
N ALA A 138 29.68 -16.92 -18.25
CA ALA A 138 31.12 -17.18 -18.40
C ALA A 138 31.78 -15.88 -18.91
N ALA A 139 32.24 -15.04 -17.97
CA ALA A 139 33.09 -13.85 -18.13
C ALA A 139 32.69 -12.71 -19.11
N ALA A 140 32.47 -11.51 -18.54
CA ALA A 140 32.55 -10.15 -19.15
C ALA A 140 31.62 -9.83 -20.35
N SER A 141 31.21 -8.57 -20.63
CA SER A 141 31.50 -7.24 -20.06
C SER A 141 30.22 -6.37 -20.10
N ILE A 142 30.20 -5.20 -19.44
CA ILE A 142 29.10 -4.20 -19.52
C ILE A 142 29.69 -2.79 -19.70
N GLU A 143 29.28 -2.09 -20.76
CA GLU A 143 29.53 -0.65 -20.97
C GLU A 143 28.31 0.22 -20.58
N PRO A 144 28.52 1.42 -20.00
CA PRO A 144 27.44 2.37 -19.69
C PRO A 144 27.32 3.54 -20.70
N TYR A 145 26.09 4.04 -20.95
CA TYR A 145 25.78 5.18 -21.85
C TYR A 145 25.08 6.39 -21.13
N ALA A 146 24.83 7.49 -21.86
CA ALA A 146 25.02 8.91 -21.43
C ALA A 146 23.79 9.86 -21.25
N PHE A 147 23.94 10.99 -20.49
CA PHE A 147 23.77 12.41 -21.01
C PHE A 147 22.52 13.37 -20.79
N THR A 148 22.39 14.17 -19.68
CA THR A 148 21.57 15.46 -19.43
C THR A 148 20.04 15.59 -19.73
N ARG A 149 19.09 16.24 -18.99
CA ARG A 149 19.01 17.21 -17.82
C ARG A 149 17.52 17.32 -17.27
N ILE A 150 17.19 18.04 -16.16
CA ILE A 150 15.82 18.10 -15.51
C ILE A 150 15.40 19.53 -15.01
N THR A 151 14.08 19.84 -14.97
CA THR A 151 13.49 21.17 -14.61
C THR A 151 12.70 21.28 -13.28
N SER A 152 12.17 20.20 -12.69
CA SER A 152 11.68 20.21 -11.29
C SER A 152 11.77 18.81 -10.69
N LYS A 153 12.37 18.68 -9.50
CA LYS A 153 12.62 17.39 -8.85
C LYS A 153 11.93 17.31 -7.50
N GLU A 154 11.22 16.21 -7.29
CA GLU A 154 10.98 15.70 -5.95
C GLU A 154 11.78 14.40 -5.80
N SER A 155 12.88 14.47 -5.04
CA SER A 155 13.72 13.33 -4.74
C SER A 155 13.22 12.65 -3.48
N ARG A 156 12.99 11.33 -3.52
CA ARG A 156 12.75 10.52 -2.31
C ARG A 156 14.04 9.83 -1.88
N LEU A 157 14.33 9.90 -0.59
CA LEU A 157 15.51 9.27 0.01
C LEU A 157 15.33 7.76 0.08
N LEU A 158 16.37 7.02 -0.29
CA LEU A 158 16.57 5.61 0.05
C LEU A 158 17.89 5.39 0.78
N THR A 159 17.85 4.53 1.80
CA THR A 159 19.00 4.00 2.54
C THR A 159 18.95 2.47 2.57
N ALA A 160 20.07 1.81 2.83
CA ALA A 160 20.11 0.35 2.99
C ALA A 160 19.12 -0.13 4.06
N GLN A 161 19.10 0.52 5.23
CA GLN A 161 18.16 0.22 6.32
C GLN A 161 16.68 0.35 5.89
N GLN A 162 16.34 1.31 5.01
CA GLN A 162 14.98 1.42 4.47
C GLN A 162 14.64 0.28 3.51
N LEU A 163 15.61 -0.23 2.74
CA LEU A 163 15.43 -1.38 1.85
C LEU A 163 15.28 -2.70 2.63
N GLU A 164 16.11 -2.88 3.66
CA GLU A 164 16.09 -4.07 4.54
C GLU A 164 14.86 -4.13 5.47
N SER A 165 14.17 -3.01 5.66
CA SER A 165 12.90 -2.93 6.40
C SER A 165 11.65 -2.88 5.51
N LEU A 166 11.79 -3.08 4.19
CA LEU A 166 10.65 -3.22 3.30
C LEU A 166 9.91 -4.53 3.57
N GLY A 167 8.59 -4.41 3.77
CA GLY A 167 7.68 -5.55 3.83
C GLY A 167 6.46 -5.32 2.95
N THR A 168 5.89 -6.41 2.45
CA THR A 168 4.63 -6.44 1.71
C THR A 168 3.59 -7.28 2.43
N SER A 169 2.33 -6.88 2.30
CA SER A 169 1.17 -7.66 2.74
C SER A 169 0.03 -7.39 1.76
N TYR A 170 -1.00 -8.24 1.75
CA TYR A 170 -2.19 -8.03 0.92
C TYR A 170 -2.87 -6.68 1.22
N LEU A 171 -2.78 -6.18 2.47
CA LEU A 171 -3.27 -4.86 2.85
C LEU A 171 -2.42 -3.73 2.25
N THR A 172 -1.10 -3.92 2.19
CA THR A 172 -0.18 -2.99 1.53
C THR A 172 -0.49 -2.90 0.03
N GLU A 173 -0.71 -4.04 -0.63
CA GLU A 173 -1.12 -4.12 -2.03
C GLU A 173 -2.44 -3.36 -2.27
N ILE A 174 -3.49 -3.67 -1.51
CA ILE A 174 -4.80 -2.99 -1.62
C ILE A 174 -4.69 -1.48 -1.39
N PHE A 175 -3.90 -1.05 -0.39
CA PHE A 175 -3.66 0.36 -0.14
C PHE A 175 -2.97 1.07 -1.33
N VAL A 176 -1.96 0.41 -1.93
CA VAL A 176 -1.26 0.90 -3.12
C VAL A 176 -2.16 0.91 -4.36
N GLU A 177 -3.07 -0.06 -4.53
CA GLU A 177 -4.10 0.01 -5.56
C GLU A 177 -5.07 1.18 -5.35
N GLY A 178 -5.39 1.52 -4.09
CA GLY A 178 -6.07 2.77 -3.76
C GLY A 178 -5.25 4.02 -4.11
N MET A 179 -3.92 3.98 -3.99
CA MET A 179 -3.06 5.06 -4.47
C MET A 179 -3.14 5.18 -5.98
N ARG A 180 -2.98 4.09 -6.74
CA ARG A 180 -2.99 4.01 -8.21
C ARG A 180 -4.34 4.35 -8.84
N ALA A 181 -5.46 4.04 -8.19
CA ALA A 181 -6.80 4.23 -8.73
C ALA A 181 -7.09 5.70 -9.10
N ALA A 182 -7.44 5.98 -10.36
CA ALA A 182 -7.74 7.36 -10.80
C ALA A 182 -9.07 7.91 -10.21
N GLN A 183 -10.08 7.05 -10.04
CA GLN A 183 -11.43 7.45 -9.63
C GLN A 183 -11.56 7.54 -8.10
N PRO A 184 -12.08 8.65 -7.52
CA PRO A 184 -12.28 8.81 -6.07
C PRO A 184 -13.03 7.66 -5.40
N LYS A 185 -14.01 7.05 -6.09
CA LYS A 185 -14.74 5.87 -5.59
C LYS A 185 -13.85 4.66 -5.40
N ALA A 186 -12.95 4.39 -6.34
CA ALA A 186 -12.02 3.27 -6.26
C ALA A 186 -10.93 3.55 -5.20
N LYS A 187 -10.42 4.78 -5.12
CA LYS A 187 -9.52 5.22 -4.02
C LYS A 187 -10.17 4.96 -2.66
N TYR A 188 -11.41 5.42 -2.47
CA TYR A 188 -12.15 5.23 -1.22
C TYR A 188 -12.37 3.75 -0.89
N SER A 189 -12.90 2.96 -1.83
CA SER A 189 -13.13 1.52 -1.61
C SER A 189 -11.86 0.80 -1.16
N ASN A 190 -10.74 1.02 -1.86
CA ASN A 190 -9.48 0.37 -1.55
C ASN A 190 -8.90 0.83 -0.21
N TRP A 191 -8.88 2.13 0.08
CA TRP A 191 -8.39 2.64 1.37
C TRP A 191 -9.31 2.31 2.55
N PHE A 192 -10.58 1.98 2.31
CA PHE A 192 -11.48 1.56 3.37
C PHE A 192 -11.23 0.10 3.80
N ILE A 193 -10.73 -0.78 2.93
CA ILE A 193 -10.52 -2.21 3.23
C ILE A 193 -9.59 -2.45 4.46
N PRO A 194 -8.44 -1.77 4.61
CA PRO A 194 -7.63 -1.88 5.84
C PRO A 194 -8.40 -1.55 7.11
N ILE A 195 -9.37 -0.63 7.05
CA ILE A 195 -10.24 -0.29 8.19
C ILE A 195 -11.23 -1.43 8.46
N GLU A 196 -11.83 -2.04 7.42
CA GLU A 196 -12.71 -3.21 7.60
C GLU A 196 -11.95 -4.42 8.17
N GLU A 197 -10.69 -4.60 7.79
CA GLU A 197 -9.83 -5.65 8.34
C GLU A 197 -9.46 -5.39 9.80
N LEU A 198 -9.16 -4.13 10.17
CA LEU A 198 -9.00 -3.74 11.57
C LEU A 198 -10.27 -4.01 12.37
N GLU A 199 -11.46 -3.64 11.85
CA GLU A 199 -12.74 -3.97 12.49
C GLU A 199 -12.92 -5.48 12.68
N ARG A 200 -12.57 -6.29 11.67
CA ARG A 200 -12.66 -7.76 11.73
C ARG A 200 -11.75 -8.35 12.81
N LEU A 201 -10.49 -7.92 12.86
CA LEU A 201 -9.50 -8.39 13.84
C LEU A 201 -9.80 -7.88 15.26
N ALA A 202 -10.27 -6.64 15.38
CA ALA A 202 -10.73 -6.07 16.64
C ALA A 202 -11.99 -6.77 17.17
N THR A 203 -12.88 -7.25 16.30
CA THR A 203 -14.10 -7.96 16.70
C THR A 203 -13.78 -9.27 17.45
N SER A 204 -12.64 -9.92 17.18
CA SER A 204 -12.15 -11.06 17.97
C SER A 204 -11.24 -10.64 19.13
N LYS A 205 -10.24 -9.77 18.90
CA LYS A 205 -9.26 -9.36 19.94
C LYS A 205 -9.86 -8.46 21.03
N PHE A 206 -10.88 -7.66 20.71
CA PHE A 206 -11.47 -6.64 21.58
C PHE A 206 -12.98 -6.85 21.78
N SER A 207 -13.46 -8.09 21.75
CA SER A 207 -14.87 -8.43 21.96
C SER A 207 -15.47 -7.87 23.26
N SER A 208 -14.64 -7.67 24.29
CA SER A 208 -15.01 -7.03 25.56
C SER A 208 -15.31 -5.53 25.50
N LEU A 209 -14.99 -4.84 24.39
CA LEU A 209 -15.39 -3.44 24.17
C LEU A 209 -16.88 -3.30 23.81
N PHE A 210 -17.55 -4.38 23.41
CA PHE A 210 -18.88 -4.32 22.84
C PHE A 210 -19.88 -5.15 23.61
N THR A 211 -21.10 -4.64 23.73
CA THR A 211 -22.18 -5.27 24.47
C THR A 211 -22.98 -6.15 23.51
N PRO A 212 -23.00 -7.49 23.65
CA PRO A 212 -23.77 -8.36 22.76
C PRO A 212 -25.24 -7.92 22.68
N LEU A 213 -25.83 -7.99 21.49
CA LEU A 213 -27.22 -7.56 21.27
C LEU A 213 -28.24 -8.49 21.97
N PHE A 214 -27.83 -9.74 22.21
CA PHE A 214 -28.63 -10.75 22.90
C PHE A 214 -27.78 -11.43 23.98
N THR A 215 -28.28 -11.50 25.20
CA THR A 215 -27.69 -12.32 26.27
C THR A 215 -27.80 -13.81 25.93
N ALA A 216 -26.99 -14.67 26.56
CA ALA A 216 -27.03 -16.11 26.32
C ALA A 216 -28.44 -16.71 26.54
N ALA A 217 -29.14 -16.29 27.60
CA ALA A 217 -30.51 -16.72 27.90
C ALA A 217 -31.51 -16.28 26.82
N GLU A 218 -31.36 -15.07 26.26
CA GLU A 218 -32.21 -14.61 25.15
C GLU A 218 -31.93 -15.38 23.85
N GLN A 219 -30.66 -15.67 23.55
CA GLN A 219 -30.30 -16.50 22.39
C GLN A 219 -30.92 -17.90 22.51
N GLU A 220 -30.85 -18.53 23.68
CA GLU A 220 -31.47 -19.83 23.94
C GLU A 220 -33.00 -19.77 23.80
N ARG A 221 -33.65 -18.72 24.35
CA ARG A 221 -35.10 -18.50 24.18
C ARG A 221 -35.49 -18.35 22.71
N ILE A 222 -34.80 -17.49 21.96
CA ILE A 222 -35.07 -17.25 20.54
C ILE A 222 -34.90 -18.54 19.72
N VAL A 223 -33.85 -19.32 19.98
CA VAL A 223 -33.63 -20.61 19.30
C VAL A 223 -34.74 -21.60 19.64
N LYS A 224 -35.14 -21.71 20.91
CA LYS A 224 -36.18 -22.65 21.38
C LYS A 224 -37.58 -22.29 20.88
N GLU A 225 -37.89 -21.01 20.74
CA GLU A 225 -39.19 -20.51 20.26
C GLU A 225 -39.27 -20.45 18.72
N SER A 226 -38.12 -20.48 18.03
CA SER A 226 -38.09 -20.50 16.56
C SER A 226 -38.65 -21.80 16.00
N ARG A 227 -39.59 -21.69 15.04
CA ARG A 227 -40.16 -22.83 14.29
C ARG A 227 -39.33 -23.18 13.05
N LEU A 228 -38.03 -22.89 13.07
CA LEU A 228 -37.13 -23.08 11.93
C LEU A 228 -36.56 -24.50 11.94
N ALA A 229 -36.44 -25.10 10.75
CA ALA A 229 -35.89 -26.44 10.57
C ALA A 229 -34.50 -26.41 9.89
N GLY A 230 -33.64 -27.37 10.26
CA GLY A 230 -32.36 -27.63 9.58
C GLY A 230 -31.49 -26.39 9.41
N SER A 231 -31.08 -26.12 8.16
CA SER A 231 -30.14 -25.05 7.80
C SER A 231 -30.58 -23.65 8.23
N GLN A 232 -31.89 -23.36 8.30
CA GLN A 232 -32.41 -22.07 8.77
C GLN A 232 -32.16 -21.86 10.26
N LEU A 233 -32.30 -22.92 11.06
CA LEU A 233 -32.02 -22.88 12.50
C LEU A 233 -30.53 -22.67 12.77
N ASP A 234 -29.66 -23.29 11.96
CA ASP A 234 -28.21 -23.11 12.08
C ASP A 234 -27.75 -21.73 11.58
N GLN A 235 -28.40 -21.17 10.55
CA GLN A 235 -28.19 -19.78 10.15
C GLN A 235 -28.60 -18.80 11.26
N LEU A 236 -29.74 -19.02 11.92
CA LEU A 236 -30.18 -18.23 13.07
C LEU A 236 -29.18 -18.33 14.25
N LYS A 237 -28.71 -19.53 14.61
CA LYS A 237 -27.69 -19.71 15.65
C LYS A 237 -26.38 -18.99 15.31
N ARG A 238 -25.92 -19.05 14.06
CA ARG A 238 -24.72 -18.32 13.58
C ARG A 238 -24.93 -16.82 13.66
N PHE A 239 -26.11 -16.32 13.29
CA PHE A 239 -26.44 -14.91 13.40
C PHE A 239 -26.47 -14.43 14.86
N LEU A 240 -27.21 -15.11 15.74
CA LEU A 240 -27.31 -14.75 17.16
C LEU A 240 -25.96 -14.72 17.88
N ARG A 241 -25.04 -15.62 17.50
CA ARG A 241 -23.67 -15.70 18.02
C ARG A 241 -22.67 -14.83 17.26
N SER A 242 -23.09 -14.10 16.23
CA SER A 242 -22.17 -13.27 15.45
C SER A 242 -21.64 -12.13 16.32
N PRO A 243 -20.31 -11.96 16.48
CA PRO A 243 -19.75 -10.86 17.26
C PRO A 243 -19.96 -9.48 16.60
N THR A 244 -20.53 -9.44 15.39
CA THR A 244 -21.05 -8.21 14.78
C THR A 244 -22.33 -7.69 15.44
N ASN A 245 -23.10 -8.55 16.10
CA ASN A 245 -24.39 -8.23 16.70
C ASN A 245 -24.20 -7.70 18.12
N THR A 246 -24.02 -6.38 18.23
CA THR A 246 -23.81 -5.67 19.49
C THR A 246 -24.70 -4.42 19.52
N VAL A 247 -24.91 -3.85 20.70
CA VAL A 247 -25.76 -2.66 20.89
C VAL A 247 -25.19 -1.43 20.16
N GLN A 248 -23.85 -1.32 20.12
CA GLN A 248 -23.13 -0.21 19.50
C GLN A 248 -23.24 -0.23 17.97
N SER A 249 -23.49 0.93 17.36
CA SER A 249 -23.42 1.12 15.90
C SER A 249 -22.00 0.94 15.37
N ARG A 250 -21.85 0.59 14.08
CA ARG A 250 -20.53 0.40 13.45
C ARG A 250 -19.59 1.59 13.64
N ALA A 251 -20.09 2.82 13.59
CA ALA A 251 -19.29 4.02 13.81
C ALA A 251 -18.77 4.15 15.26
N GLU A 252 -19.57 3.75 16.25
CA GLU A 252 -19.15 3.70 17.65
C GLU A 252 -18.12 2.59 17.89
N LYS A 253 -18.27 1.44 17.21
CA LYS A 253 -17.26 0.37 17.24
C LYS A 253 -15.94 0.86 16.66
N LEU A 254 -15.96 1.42 15.45
CA LEU A 254 -14.77 1.96 14.80
C LEU A 254 -14.07 3.00 15.69
N TYR A 255 -14.81 3.96 16.24
CA TYR A 255 -14.28 4.93 17.20
C TYR A 255 -13.60 4.25 18.41
N ALA A 256 -14.29 3.32 19.08
CA ALA A 256 -13.73 2.61 20.23
C ALA A 256 -12.48 1.78 19.89
N ILE A 257 -12.41 1.20 18.68
CA ILE A 257 -11.25 0.44 18.20
C ILE A 257 -10.06 1.37 17.96
N LEU A 258 -10.26 2.49 17.27
CA LEU A 258 -9.19 3.47 16.99
C LEU A 258 -8.60 4.02 18.29
N ILE A 259 -9.45 4.40 19.26
CA ILE A 259 -8.99 4.81 20.59
C ILE A 259 -8.28 3.66 21.31
N LYS A 260 -8.75 2.41 21.21
CA LYS A 260 -8.13 1.25 21.86
C LYS A 260 -6.72 0.93 21.34
N ILE A 261 -6.45 1.17 20.05
CA ILE A 261 -5.11 1.03 19.47
C ILE A 261 -4.23 2.28 19.66
N GLY A 262 -4.69 3.26 20.45
CA GLY A 262 -3.96 4.49 20.77
C GLY A 262 -4.08 5.62 19.76
N LEU A 263 -4.94 5.48 18.73
CA LEU A 263 -5.14 6.51 17.70
C LEU A 263 -6.18 7.54 18.15
N ILE A 264 -5.73 8.55 18.88
CA ILE A 264 -6.54 9.68 19.38
C ILE A 264 -6.53 10.85 18.39
N GLU A 265 -5.39 11.08 17.75
CA GLU A 265 -5.19 12.11 16.72
C GLU A 265 -4.20 11.60 15.66
N PHE A 266 -4.22 12.19 14.46
CA PHE A 266 -3.19 11.98 13.45
C PHE A 266 -2.84 13.26 12.68
N GLU A 267 -1.58 13.35 12.25
CA GLU A 267 -1.06 14.43 11.41
C GLU A 267 -1.67 14.35 10.00
N VAL A 268 -2.03 15.50 9.42
CA VAL A 268 -2.51 15.67 8.05
C VAL A 268 -1.70 16.67 7.24
N LEU A 269 -2.19 17.04 6.05
CA LEU A 269 -1.55 18.05 5.21
C LEU A 269 -1.15 19.29 6.03
N GLU A 270 -0.02 19.88 5.65
CA GLU A 270 0.49 21.13 6.25
C GLU A 270 0.75 21.03 7.77
N ASN A 271 0.97 19.81 8.28
CA ASN A 271 1.12 19.49 9.71
C ASN A 271 -0.12 19.81 10.57
N LYS A 272 -1.29 20.03 9.96
CA LYS A 272 -2.57 20.10 10.68
C LYS A 272 -2.82 18.77 11.39
N LYS A 273 -3.48 18.79 12.56
CA LYS A 273 -3.91 17.57 13.25
C LYS A 273 -5.42 17.35 13.07
N VAL A 274 -5.81 16.09 12.93
CA VAL A 274 -7.21 15.65 12.95
C VAL A 274 -7.41 14.75 14.17
N ASN A 275 -8.37 15.10 15.01
CA ASN A 275 -8.78 14.26 16.13
C ASN A 275 -9.68 13.13 15.63
N VAL A 276 -9.47 11.92 16.17
CA VAL A 276 -10.39 10.81 15.99
C VAL A 276 -11.61 11.07 16.87
N ASP A 277 -12.76 11.30 16.24
CA ASP A 277 -14.04 11.45 16.93
C ASP A 277 -15.16 10.61 16.30
N LEU A 278 -16.31 10.55 16.97
CA LEU A 278 -17.46 9.79 16.51
C LEU A 278 -18.13 10.39 15.25
N CYS A 279 -17.97 11.69 15.00
CA CYS A 279 -18.51 12.36 13.81
C CYS A 279 -17.73 11.94 12.56
N MET A 280 -16.40 11.94 12.63
CA MET A 280 -15.48 11.41 11.63
C MET A 280 -15.82 9.96 11.30
N CYS A 281 -15.95 9.09 12.31
CA CYS A 281 -16.33 7.69 12.12
C CYS A 281 -17.71 7.52 11.48
N LYS A 282 -18.72 8.30 11.89
CA LYS A 282 -20.06 8.28 11.26
C LYS A 282 -19.99 8.69 9.78
N THR A 283 -19.25 9.74 9.46
CA THR A 283 -19.07 10.24 8.08
C THR A 283 -18.38 9.19 7.21
N LEU A 284 -17.34 8.54 7.73
CA LEU A 284 -16.65 7.44 7.04
C LEU A 284 -17.57 6.24 6.74
N ILE A 285 -18.36 5.78 7.72
CA ILE A 285 -19.31 4.67 7.54
C ILE A 285 -20.44 5.03 6.57
N ASN A 286 -21.00 6.24 6.69
CA ASN A 286 -22.07 6.70 5.82
C ASN A 286 -21.62 6.85 4.37
N THR A 287 -20.44 7.44 4.13
CA THR A 287 -19.87 7.55 2.79
C THR A 287 -19.56 6.17 2.20
N ARG A 288 -18.97 5.25 2.99
CA ARG A 288 -18.74 3.86 2.56
C ARG A 288 -20.03 3.18 2.10
N ASN A 289 -21.11 3.31 2.88
CA ASN A 289 -22.39 2.70 2.54
C ASN A 289 -23.04 3.35 1.30
N SER A 290 -22.78 4.64 1.03
CA SER A 290 -23.33 5.35 -0.13
C SER A 290 -22.52 5.15 -1.43
N LEU A 291 -21.35 4.50 -1.40
CA LEU A 291 -20.52 4.24 -2.59
C LEU A 291 -21.27 3.49 -3.69
N ALA A 292 -22.13 2.54 -3.29
CA ALA A 292 -22.92 1.70 -4.20
C ALA A 292 -24.03 2.48 -4.94
N HIS A 293 -24.40 3.68 -4.48
CA HIS A 293 -25.39 4.51 -5.17
C HIS A 293 -24.76 5.23 -6.37
N LYS A 294 -25.46 5.23 -7.51
CA LYS A 294 -25.05 6.01 -8.69
C LYS A 294 -25.07 7.50 -8.34
N GLY A 295 -24.05 8.24 -8.76
CA GLY A 295 -23.98 9.70 -8.55
C GLY A 295 -23.50 10.18 -7.18
N SER A 296 -23.19 9.31 -6.21
CA SER A 296 -22.60 9.77 -4.93
C SER A 296 -21.25 10.45 -5.16
N LYS A 297 -21.19 11.76 -4.90
CA LYS A 297 -19.95 12.54 -4.83
C LYS A 297 -19.26 12.22 -3.50
N ILE A 298 -17.95 11.96 -3.57
CA ILE A 298 -17.10 11.80 -2.40
C ILE A 298 -16.52 13.18 -2.06
N ASP A 299 -16.51 13.50 -0.78
CA ASP A 299 -15.79 14.66 -0.27
C ASP A 299 -14.27 14.38 -0.32
N GLU A 300 -13.53 15.28 -0.97
CA GLU A 300 -12.09 15.17 -1.16
C GLU A 300 -11.32 15.40 0.15
N ASP A 301 -11.84 16.22 1.07
CA ASP A 301 -11.22 16.39 2.40
C ASP A 301 -11.32 15.09 3.21
N LEU A 302 -12.52 14.48 3.23
CA LEU A 302 -12.73 13.15 3.81
C LEU A 302 -11.84 12.09 3.15
N LEU A 303 -11.65 12.14 1.82
CA LEU A 303 -10.87 11.14 1.10
C LEU A 303 -9.36 11.25 1.38
N TYR A 304 -8.79 12.45 1.22
CA TYR A 304 -7.34 12.66 1.24
C TYR A 304 -6.80 13.08 2.62
N ASN A 305 -7.56 13.86 3.40
CA ASN A 305 -7.13 14.29 4.73
C ASN A 305 -7.58 13.37 5.87
N VAL A 306 -8.63 12.56 5.68
CA VAL A 306 -9.10 11.61 6.71
C VAL A 306 -8.86 10.14 6.33
N LEU A 307 -9.43 9.65 5.22
CA LEU A 307 -9.41 8.22 4.91
C LEU A 307 -8.03 7.71 4.49
N PHE A 308 -7.36 8.34 3.53
CA PHE A 308 -6.01 7.96 3.10
C PHE A 308 -5.02 7.75 4.27
N PRO A 309 -4.85 8.71 5.20
CA PRO A 309 -3.86 8.55 6.26
C PRO A 309 -4.31 7.60 7.36
N LEU A 310 -5.60 7.55 7.69
CA LEU A 310 -6.14 6.56 8.60
C LEU A 310 -5.86 5.15 8.05
N SER A 311 -6.11 4.94 6.75
CA SER A 311 -5.78 3.69 6.05
C SER A 311 -4.29 3.36 6.16
N PHE A 312 -3.40 4.30 5.88
CA PHE A 312 -1.94 4.11 5.99
C PHE A 312 -1.48 3.75 7.41
N ILE A 313 -2.01 4.44 8.43
CA ILE A 313 -1.70 4.16 9.84
C ILE A 313 -2.19 2.76 10.23
N VAL A 314 -3.38 2.37 9.77
CA VAL A 314 -3.95 1.04 10.02
C VAL A 314 -3.17 -0.06 9.30
N VAL A 315 -2.76 0.14 8.04
CA VAL A 315 -1.87 -0.80 7.32
C VAL A 315 -0.56 -1.00 8.07
N LYS A 316 0.05 0.09 8.57
CA LYS A 316 1.27 -0.01 9.39
C LYS A 316 1.02 -0.79 10.67
N TYR A 317 0.01 -0.43 11.45
CA TYR A 317 -0.35 -1.12 12.69
C TYR A 317 -0.54 -2.63 12.48
N LEU A 318 -1.30 -3.02 11.46
CA LEU A 318 -1.59 -4.42 11.10
C LEU A 318 -0.41 -5.16 10.46
N SER A 319 0.64 -4.46 10.02
CA SER A 319 1.86 -5.08 9.48
C SER A 319 2.98 -5.20 10.51
N THR A 320 2.84 -4.57 11.69
CA THR A 320 3.86 -4.55 12.75
C THR A 320 3.51 -5.32 14.03
N GLY A 321 2.30 -5.93 14.13
CA GLY A 321 1.84 -6.62 15.35
C GLY A 321 0.76 -7.67 15.14
#